data_AF-A0A1Q2HMC3-F1
#
_entry.id   AF-A0A1Q2HMC3-F1
#
_cell.length_a   1.000
_cell.length_b   1.000
_cell.length_c   1.000
_cell.angle_alpha   90.00
_cell.angle_beta   90.00
_cell.angle_gamma   90.00
#
_symmetry.space_group_name_H-M   'P 1'
#
loop_
_entity.id
_entity.type
_entity.pdbx_description
1 polymer ?
#
loop_
_entity_poly.entity_id
_entity_poly.type
_entity_poly.pdbx_seq_one_letter_code
_entity_poly.pdbx_strand_id
1 'polypeptide(L)'
;MKKTRISTFTSALLLFISSAAFSSQNVVIDKSTCWGEWEGWGCSLCWWAAEFGNRHDLADILFTYDYTELNGKSLPGLGMNIVRYNAGACSWNSINGTQMQESPNIGDSRQIEGFWIDWRSSDPYSESWDWSVDYRQRQMLQKAKARGANRFELFSNSPMWWMCKNNNPSGSASGSEDNLAQDRLDEHALYMAAAAEYFKNNFGVSFTTVDPFNEPIAGWWDADNNQEGCHFDRSSQAQIIGLLRGELDSRGAL
;
A
#
# COMPACT_ATOMS: atom_id res chain seq x y z
N MET A 1 29.57 44.89 82.59
CA MET A 1 29.60 43.67 81.74
C MET A 1 29.57 44.07 80.27
N LYS A 2 30.73 44.21 79.62
CA LYS A 2 30.83 44.56 78.20
C LYS A 2 30.80 43.28 77.37
N LYS A 3 29.80 43.14 76.51
CA LYS A 3 29.56 41.95 75.66
C LYS A 3 30.55 41.91 74.50
N THR A 4 31.34 40.84 74.45
CA THR A 4 32.16 40.44 73.29
C THR A 4 31.23 39.99 72.17
N ARG A 5 31.29 40.63 71.00
CA ARG A 5 30.61 40.15 69.78
C ARG A 5 31.60 39.38 68.92
N ILE A 6 31.34 38.10 68.77
CA ILE A 6 31.96 37.19 67.79
C ILE A 6 31.39 37.56 66.43
N SER A 7 32.22 37.92 65.45
CA SER A 7 31.78 38.02 64.06
C SER A 7 31.93 36.65 63.39
N THR A 8 30.81 35.99 63.12
CA THR A 8 30.73 34.87 62.18
C THR A 8 30.73 35.43 60.76
N PHE A 9 31.78 35.14 59.99
CA PHE A 9 31.78 35.30 58.54
C PHE A 9 31.05 34.11 57.92
N THR A 10 29.83 34.33 57.42
CA THR A 10 29.12 33.39 56.56
C THR A 10 29.53 33.66 55.12
N SER A 11 30.40 32.82 54.55
CA SER A 11 30.67 32.80 53.11
C SER A 11 29.44 32.23 52.39
N ALA A 12 28.75 33.06 51.61
CA ALA A 12 27.73 32.60 50.68
C ALA A 12 28.41 32.06 49.41
N LEU A 13 28.35 30.74 49.22
CA LEU A 13 28.76 30.07 47.99
C LEU A 13 27.67 30.29 46.93
N LEU A 14 27.88 31.21 46.00
CA LEU A 14 27.02 31.35 44.82
C LEU A 14 27.29 30.19 43.85
N LEU A 15 26.35 29.25 43.79
CA LEU A 15 26.26 28.26 42.72
C LEU A 15 25.86 28.99 41.42
N PHE A 16 26.83 29.20 40.53
CA PHE A 16 26.56 29.60 39.16
C PHE A 16 25.93 28.42 38.41
N ILE A 17 24.60 28.41 38.34
CA ILE A 17 23.88 27.56 37.39
C ILE A 17 24.13 28.18 36.01
N SER A 18 25.00 27.56 35.22
CA SER A 18 25.15 27.92 33.80
C SER A 18 23.86 27.53 33.08
N SER A 19 23.02 28.49 32.77
CA SER A 19 21.96 28.31 31.79
C SER A 19 22.61 28.05 30.43
N ALA A 20 22.46 26.84 29.91
CA ALA A 20 22.84 26.56 28.53
C ALA A 20 21.99 27.47 27.62
N ALA A 21 22.63 28.49 27.04
CA ALA A 21 21.98 29.33 26.05
C ALA A 21 21.73 28.49 24.80
N PHE A 22 20.45 28.29 24.45
CA PHE A 22 20.11 27.76 23.14
C PHE A 22 20.59 28.77 22.09
N SER A 23 21.53 28.36 21.25
CA SER A 23 21.93 29.16 20.09
C SER A 23 20.71 29.32 19.17
N SER A 24 20.34 30.57 18.88
CA SER A 24 19.30 30.86 17.90
C SER A 24 19.79 30.42 16.52
N GLN A 25 19.16 29.39 15.96
CA GLN A 25 19.33 29.07 14.54
C GLN A 25 18.44 30.00 13.71
N ASN A 26 19.05 30.76 12.81
CA ASN A 26 18.33 31.50 11.79
C ASN A 26 18.05 30.58 10.61
N VAL A 27 16.78 30.27 10.36
CA VAL A 27 16.33 29.53 9.17
C VAL A 27 15.84 30.54 8.14
N VAL A 28 16.46 30.56 6.97
CA VAL A 28 16.05 31.41 5.84
C VAL A 28 15.45 30.52 4.76
N ILE A 29 14.22 30.81 4.34
CA ILE A 29 13.55 30.12 3.24
C ILE A 29 13.81 30.91 1.95
N ASP A 30 14.62 30.34 1.06
CA ASP A 30 14.85 30.89 -0.27
C ASP A 30 13.79 30.39 -1.26
N LYS A 31 12.91 31.30 -1.69
CA LYS A 31 11.82 31.01 -2.64
C LYS A 31 12.26 31.01 -4.11
N SER A 32 13.52 31.37 -4.40
CA SER A 32 14.06 31.35 -5.77
C SER A 32 14.46 29.95 -6.23
N THR A 33 14.60 29.01 -5.29
CA THR A 33 14.93 27.61 -5.59
C THR A 33 13.66 26.76 -5.70
N CYS A 34 13.55 25.97 -6.78
CA CYS A 34 12.47 25.01 -7.00
C CYS A 34 13.04 23.59 -7.01
N TRP A 35 12.46 22.70 -6.19
CA TRP A 35 12.92 21.31 -6.02
C TRP A 35 11.96 20.28 -6.66
N GLY A 36 11.05 20.73 -7.52
CA GLY A 36 9.99 19.91 -8.11
C GLY A 36 8.61 20.23 -7.54
N GLU A 37 7.59 19.55 -8.08
CA GLU A 37 6.21 19.67 -7.64
C GLU A 37 5.93 18.64 -6.53
N TRP A 38 5.33 19.09 -5.43
CA TRP A 38 4.85 18.20 -4.39
C TRP A 38 3.55 17.53 -4.85
N GLU A 39 3.61 16.23 -5.12
CA GLU A 39 2.46 15.48 -5.63
C GLU A 39 1.44 15.11 -4.56
N GLY A 40 1.87 15.02 -3.30
CA GLY A 40 0.98 14.65 -2.20
C GLY A 40 1.56 13.66 -1.20
N TRP A 41 0.66 13.07 -0.43
CA TRP A 41 0.95 12.00 0.50
C TRP A 41 -0.29 11.13 0.71
N GLY A 42 -0.10 9.93 1.25
CA GLY A 42 -1.14 8.92 1.23
C GLY A 42 -0.85 7.68 2.04
N CYS A 43 -1.72 6.68 1.86
CA CYS A 43 -1.59 5.37 2.45
C CYS A 43 -2.00 4.26 1.47
N SER A 44 -1.60 3.04 1.80
CA SER A 44 -2.14 1.84 1.16
C SER A 44 -3.44 1.42 1.83
N LEU A 45 -4.39 0.93 1.04
CA LEU A 45 -5.64 0.32 1.50
C LEU A 45 -5.48 -1.16 1.87
N CYS A 46 -4.30 -1.73 1.61
CA CYS A 46 -4.04 -3.15 1.74
C CYS A 46 -4.42 -3.69 3.12
N TRP A 47 -5.15 -4.79 3.12
CA TRP A 47 -5.66 -5.55 4.28
C TRP A 47 -6.73 -4.81 5.10
N TRP A 48 -6.43 -3.64 5.64
CA TRP A 48 -7.35 -2.97 6.57
C TRP A 48 -8.65 -2.53 5.89
N ALA A 49 -8.60 -2.10 4.62
CA ALA A 49 -9.81 -1.67 3.92
C ALA A 49 -10.64 -2.86 3.43
N ALA A 50 -10.05 -4.06 3.30
CA ALA A 50 -10.82 -5.27 3.08
C ALA A 50 -11.74 -5.56 4.27
N GLU A 51 -11.35 -5.19 5.49
CA GLU A 51 -12.22 -5.30 6.66
C GLU A 51 -13.11 -4.06 6.85
N PHE A 52 -12.52 -2.86 6.83
CA PHE A 52 -13.17 -1.62 7.27
C PHE A 52 -13.59 -0.68 6.15
N GLY A 53 -13.56 -1.10 4.89
CA GLY A 53 -13.78 -0.20 3.76
C GLY A 53 -15.20 0.38 3.65
N ASN A 54 -16.14 -0.13 4.43
CA ASN A 54 -17.48 0.43 4.59
C ASN A 54 -17.54 1.63 5.57
N ARG A 55 -16.49 1.88 6.36
CA ARG A 55 -16.49 2.92 7.40
C ARG A 55 -16.27 4.32 6.85
N HIS A 56 -17.21 5.22 7.15
CA HIS A 56 -17.18 6.61 6.71
C HIS A 56 -16.23 7.47 7.54
N ASP A 57 -16.21 7.28 8.86
CA ASP A 57 -15.33 8.00 9.77
C ASP A 57 -13.85 7.73 9.51
N LEU A 58 -13.47 6.49 9.14
CA LEU A 58 -12.12 6.21 8.66
C LEU A 58 -11.80 6.93 7.35
N ALA A 59 -12.77 7.02 6.44
CA ALA A 59 -12.57 7.77 5.21
C ALA A 59 -12.47 9.28 5.47
N ASP A 60 -13.31 9.82 6.37
CA ASP A 60 -13.32 11.25 6.73
C ASP A 60 -11.98 11.65 7.38
N ILE A 61 -11.53 10.89 8.39
CA ILE A 61 -10.28 11.20 9.08
C ILE A 61 -9.03 11.05 8.19
N LEU A 62 -9.05 10.15 7.19
CA LEU A 62 -7.90 9.96 6.31
C LEU A 62 -7.88 10.94 5.14
N PHE A 63 -9.03 11.25 4.53
CA PHE A 63 -9.08 11.89 3.21
C PHE A 63 -9.68 13.30 3.22
N THR A 64 -10.21 13.79 4.34
CA THR A 64 -10.68 15.18 4.47
C THR A 64 -9.76 15.98 5.37
N TYR A 65 -9.93 17.30 5.39
CA TYR A 65 -9.31 18.19 6.38
C TYR A 65 -10.23 18.49 7.58
N ASP A 66 -11.43 17.90 7.60
CA ASP A 66 -12.44 18.17 8.62
C ASP A 66 -12.14 17.41 9.92
N TYR A 67 -12.64 17.93 11.03
CA TYR A 67 -12.61 17.20 12.29
C TYR A 67 -13.60 16.03 12.25
N THR A 68 -13.12 14.85 12.63
CA THR A 68 -13.90 13.61 12.65
C THR A 68 -13.85 12.98 14.04
N GLU A 69 -14.99 12.50 14.52
CA GLU A 69 -15.06 11.71 15.75
C GLU A 69 -14.59 10.28 15.49
N LEU A 70 -13.54 9.85 16.18
CA LEU A 70 -13.04 8.48 16.13
C LEU A 70 -12.73 8.00 17.55
N ASN A 71 -13.36 6.89 17.96
CA ASN A 71 -13.21 6.30 19.29
C ASN A 71 -13.42 7.31 20.43
N GLY A 72 -14.43 8.18 20.29
CA GLY A 72 -14.79 9.21 21.27
C GLY A 72 -13.83 10.40 21.33
N LYS A 73 -12.99 10.59 20.31
CA LYS A 73 -12.09 11.74 20.18
C LYS A 73 -12.35 12.47 18.87
N SER A 74 -12.47 13.79 18.95
CA SER A 74 -12.43 14.68 17.79
C SER A 74 -11.00 14.83 17.30
N LEU A 75 -10.71 14.35 16.09
CA LEU A 75 -9.37 14.38 15.49
C LEU A 75 -9.41 15.14 14.16
N PRO A 76 -8.38 15.95 13.84
CA PRO A 76 -8.30 16.60 12.54
C PRO A 76 -8.05 15.56 11.46
N GLY A 77 -8.76 15.69 10.34
CA GLY A 77 -8.53 14.89 9.15
C GLY A 77 -7.16 15.15 8.54
N LEU A 78 -6.62 14.11 7.90
CA LEU A 78 -5.29 14.10 7.31
C LEU A 78 -5.28 14.73 5.91
N GLY A 79 -6.37 14.63 5.15
CA GLY A 79 -6.45 15.14 3.78
C GLY A 79 -5.41 14.50 2.86
N MET A 80 -5.21 13.19 3.00
CA MET A 80 -4.42 12.38 2.08
C MET A 80 -5.01 12.47 0.68
N ASN A 81 -4.17 12.65 -0.33
CA ASN A 81 -4.61 12.72 -1.72
C ASN A 81 -4.08 11.57 -2.59
N ILE A 82 -3.15 10.78 -2.08
CA ILE A 82 -2.62 9.57 -2.71
C ILE A 82 -3.23 8.31 -2.05
N VAL A 83 -3.69 7.36 -2.85
CA VAL A 83 -4.27 6.09 -2.35
C VAL A 83 -3.71 4.92 -3.14
N ARG A 84 -3.13 3.93 -2.46
CA ARG A 84 -2.64 2.70 -3.09
C ARG A 84 -3.64 1.55 -2.89
N TYR A 85 -4.09 0.93 -3.97
CA TYR A 85 -5.06 -0.16 -4.00
C TYR A 85 -4.34 -1.48 -4.32
N ASN A 86 -4.49 -2.50 -3.47
CA ASN A 86 -3.91 -3.83 -3.71
C ASN A 86 -4.83 -4.65 -4.62
N ALA A 87 -4.40 -4.94 -5.83
CA ALA A 87 -4.96 -6.00 -6.65
C ALA A 87 -4.65 -7.35 -5.99
N GLY A 88 -5.69 -8.02 -5.50
CA GLY A 88 -5.54 -9.27 -4.76
C GLY A 88 -5.01 -10.42 -5.61
N ALA A 89 -4.51 -11.43 -4.92
CA ALA A 89 -3.94 -12.64 -5.51
C ALA A 89 -4.76 -13.91 -5.20
N CYS A 90 -5.67 -13.82 -4.23
CA CYS A 90 -6.42 -14.96 -3.70
C CYS A 90 -7.75 -15.19 -4.43
N SER A 91 -8.18 -16.45 -4.48
CA SER A 91 -9.57 -16.83 -4.73
C SER A 91 -9.79 -18.28 -4.27
N TRP A 92 -11.04 -18.65 -3.99
CA TRP A 92 -11.40 -19.97 -3.43
C TRP A 92 -12.11 -20.91 -4.42
N ASN A 93 -12.13 -20.57 -5.70
CA ASN A 93 -12.63 -21.44 -6.75
C ASN A 93 -11.66 -22.62 -7.02
N SER A 94 -12.15 -23.63 -7.76
CA SER A 94 -11.30 -24.70 -8.29
C SER A 94 -11.20 -24.62 -9.81
N ILE A 95 -9.97 -24.72 -10.33
CA ILE A 95 -9.66 -24.74 -11.76
C ILE A 95 -9.13 -26.13 -12.09
N ASN A 96 -9.94 -26.93 -12.80
CA ASN A 96 -9.57 -28.30 -13.21
C ASN A 96 -9.08 -29.20 -12.06
N GLY A 97 -9.65 -29.04 -10.86
CA GLY A 97 -9.28 -29.82 -9.67
C GLY A 97 -8.10 -29.25 -8.88
N THR A 98 -7.50 -28.14 -9.33
CA THR A 98 -6.50 -27.37 -8.58
C THR A 98 -7.20 -26.23 -7.83
N GLN A 99 -6.67 -25.88 -6.65
CA GLN A 99 -7.14 -24.78 -5.81
C GLN A 99 -5.92 -23.99 -5.32
N MET A 100 -6.16 -22.78 -4.82
CA MET A 100 -5.16 -22.00 -4.12
C MET A 100 -4.55 -22.82 -2.97
N GLN A 101 -3.23 -22.83 -2.87
CA GLN A 101 -2.50 -23.34 -1.72
C GLN A 101 -2.30 -22.20 -0.73
N GLU A 102 -3.07 -22.19 0.34
CA GLU A 102 -2.94 -21.18 1.39
C GLU A 102 -1.66 -21.42 2.21
N SER A 103 -0.98 -20.32 2.56
CA SER A 103 0.08 -20.35 3.57
C SER A 103 -0.53 -20.74 4.93
N PRO A 104 0.13 -21.57 5.74
CA PRO A 104 -0.34 -21.87 7.08
C PRO A 104 -0.34 -20.65 8.04
N ASN A 105 0.37 -19.58 7.70
CA ASN A 105 0.53 -18.40 8.57
C ASN A 105 -0.19 -17.15 8.04
N ILE A 106 -0.77 -17.19 6.84
CA ILE A 106 -1.58 -16.07 6.35
C ILE A 106 -2.93 -16.07 7.06
N GLY A 107 -3.34 -14.91 7.58
CA GLY A 107 -4.67 -14.75 8.16
C GLY A 107 -5.63 -14.11 7.17
N ASP A 108 -6.92 -14.37 7.33
CA ASP A 108 -8.02 -13.95 6.44
C ASP A 108 -7.93 -12.47 6.03
N SER A 109 -7.60 -11.58 6.97
CA SER A 109 -7.47 -10.14 6.70
C SER A 109 -6.40 -9.77 5.66
N ARG A 110 -5.51 -10.70 5.32
CA ARG A 110 -4.38 -10.52 4.40
C ARG A 110 -4.50 -11.33 3.11
N GLN A 111 -5.57 -12.10 2.96
CA GLN A 111 -5.93 -12.79 1.71
C GLN A 111 -6.88 -11.86 0.93
N ILE A 112 -6.34 -11.16 -0.07
CA ILE A 112 -7.11 -10.19 -0.85
C ILE A 112 -7.61 -10.90 -2.12
N GLU A 113 -8.92 -10.84 -2.35
CA GLU A 113 -9.51 -11.45 -3.53
C GLU A 113 -9.03 -10.75 -4.80
N GLY A 114 -8.55 -11.54 -5.76
CA GLY A 114 -8.20 -11.08 -7.08
C GLY A 114 -9.31 -11.32 -8.10
N PHE A 115 -9.30 -10.52 -9.18
CA PHE A 115 -10.44 -10.47 -10.10
C PHE A 115 -10.40 -11.53 -11.20
N TRP A 116 -9.21 -12.02 -11.59
CA TRP A 116 -9.07 -12.99 -12.68
C TRP A 116 -9.06 -14.42 -12.12
N ILE A 117 -10.23 -14.99 -11.90
CA ILE A 117 -10.40 -16.21 -11.11
C ILE A 117 -10.01 -17.49 -11.84
N ASP A 118 -9.90 -17.50 -13.17
CA ASP A 118 -9.29 -18.60 -13.93
C ASP A 118 -8.69 -18.17 -15.28
N TRP A 119 -7.79 -18.98 -15.84
CA TRP A 119 -7.09 -18.69 -17.10
C TRP A 119 -7.92 -18.94 -18.37
N ARG A 120 -9.19 -19.37 -18.27
CA ARG A 120 -9.94 -19.85 -19.45
C ARG A 120 -10.21 -18.74 -20.48
N SER A 121 -10.21 -17.49 -20.04
CA SER A 121 -10.40 -16.32 -20.89
C SER A 121 -9.67 -15.10 -20.32
N SER A 122 -8.95 -14.40 -21.19
CA SER A 122 -8.31 -13.10 -20.88
C SER A 122 -9.22 -11.89 -21.14
N ASP A 123 -10.47 -12.12 -21.59
CA ASP A 123 -11.48 -11.08 -21.71
C ASP A 123 -12.02 -10.68 -20.32
N PRO A 124 -11.79 -9.44 -19.84
CA PRO A 124 -12.25 -8.99 -18.53
C PRO A 124 -13.77 -8.98 -18.36
N TYR A 125 -14.56 -9.14 -19.43
CA TYR A 125 -16.02 -9.22 -19.35
C TYR A 125 -16.56 -10.66 -19.38
N SER A 126 -15.67 -11.67 -19.38
CA SER A 126 -16.04 -13.08 -19.35
C SER A 126 -16.23 -13.62 -17.92
N GLU A 127 -16.77 -14.83 -17.80
CA GLU A 127 -16.96 -15.52 -16.51
C GLU A 127 -15.64 -15.92 -15.82
N SER A 128 -14.50 -15.82 -16.52
CA SER A 128 -13.18 -15.97 -15.91
C SER A 128 -12.81 -14.80 -14.99
N TRP A 129 -13.62 -13.73 -14.97
CA TRP A 129 -13.41 -12.56 -14.12
C TRP A 129 -14.59 -12.34 -13.19
N ASP A 130 -14.29 -12.10 -11.91
CA ASP A 130 -15.27 -11.71 -10.91
C ASP A 130 -14.95 -10.30 -10.42
N TRP A 131 -15.78 -9.32 -10.81
CA TRP A 131 -15.63 -7.93 -10.36
C TRP A 131 -16.47 -7.62 -9.12
N SER A 132 -17.12 -8.62 -8.53
CA SER A 132 -17.89 -8.45 -7.29
C SER A 132 -17.03 -8.60 -6.05
N VAL A 133 -15.94 -9.37 -6.11
CA VAL A 133 -14.98 -9.62 -5.02
C VAL A 133 -14.22 -8.36 -4.58
N ASP A 134 -13.55 -8.40 -3.43
CA ASP A 134 -12.80 -7.27 -2.84
C ASP A 134 -13.62 -5.97 -2.72
N TYR A 135 -14.93 -6.15 -2.48
CA TYR A 135 -15.92 -5.07 -2.47
C TYR A 135 -15.56 -3.96 -1.46
N ARG A 136 -15.08 -4.32 -0.27
CA ARG A 136 -14.83 -3.36 0.81
C ARG A 136 -13.61 -2.48 0.51
N GLN A 137 -12.51 -3.04 0.00
CA GLN A 137 -11.36 -2.22 -0.40
C GLN A 137 -11.77 -1.23 -1.52
N ARG A 138 -12.54 -1.70 -2.52
CA ARG A 138 -13.09 -0.80 -3.56
C ARG A 138 -13.98 0.29 -2.98
N GLN A 139 -14.82 -0.02 -2.00
CA GLN A 139 -15.65 0.98 -1.33
C GLN A 139 -14.80 2.07 -0.67
N MET A 140 -13.70 1.71 0.00
CA MET A 140 -12.80 2.71 0.60
C MET A 140 -12.12 3.57 -0.46
N LEU A 141 -11.68 2.98 -1.58
CA LEU A 141 -11.11 3.71 -2.72
C LEU A 141 -12.09 4.76 -3.25
N GLN A 142 -13.36 4.38 -3.43
CA GLN A 142 -14.43 5.30 -3.85
C GLN A 142 -14.68 6.40 -2.82
N LYS A 143 -14.69 6.05 -1.52
CA LYS A 143 -14.86 7.01 -0.43
C LYS A 143 -13.71 8.02 -0.39
N ALA A 144 -12.48 7.57 -0.62
CA ALA A 144 -11.30 8.44 -0.70
C ALA A 144 -11.41 9.40 -1.88
N LYS A 145 -11.73 8.89 -3.07
CA LYS A 145 -11.98 9.73 -4.26
C LYS A 145 -13.06 10.78 -4.02
N ALA A 146 -14.19 10.39 -3.44
CA ALA A 146 -15.29 11.30 -3.13
C ALA A 146 -14.91 12.39 -2.11
N ARG A 147 -13.81 12.22 -1.38
CA ARG A 147 -13.28 13.17 -0.38
C ARG A 147 -12.12 14.01 -0.89
N GLY A 148 -11.76 13.88 -2.16
CA GLY A 148 -10.75 14.72 -2.80
C GLY A 148 -9.41 14.03 -3.07
N ALA A 149 -9.27 12.74 -2.74
CA ALA A 149 -8.13 11.98 -3.24
C ALA A 149 -8.14 11.99 -4.78
N ASN A 150 -6.98 12.24 -5.37
CA ASN A 150 -6.86 12.51 -6.81
C ASN A 150 -5.68 11.79 -7.47
N ARG A 151 -4.89 11.04 -6.71
CA ARG A 151 -3.82 10.19 -7.21
C ARG A 151 -4.03 8.77 -6.70
N PHE A 152 -4.11 7.82 -7.61
CA PHE A 152 -4.42 6.44 -7.30
C PHE A 152 -3.33 5.54 -7.86
N GLU A 153 -2.85 4.62 -7.05
CA GLU A 153 -1.86 3.62 -7.47
C GLU A 153 -2.51 2.25 -7.38
N LEU A 154 -2.53 1.50 -8.48
CA LEU A 154 -2.83 0.09 -8.46
C LEU A 154 -1.51 -0.64 -8.21
N PHE A 155 -1.45 -1.51 -7.21
CA PHE A 155 -0.28 -2.35 -7.00
C PHE A 155 -0.66 -3.79 -6.68
N SER A 156 0.30 -4.70 -6.76
CA SER A 156 0.09 -6.12 -6.47
C SER A 156 1.16 -6.63 -5.50
N ASN A 157 0.73 -7.25 -4.41
CA ASN A 157 1.64 -8.00 -3.54
C ASN A 157 2.15 -9.29 -4.20
N SER A 158 1.30 -9.97 -4.99
CA SER A 158 1.60 -11.25 -5.62
C SER A 158 0.73 -11.46 -6.87
N PRO A 159 1.19 -12.20 -7.89
CA PRO A 159 0.33 -12.64 -8.99
C PRO A 159 -0.85 -13.47 -8.48
N MET A 160 -1.91 -13.59 -9.30
CA MET A 160 -3.01 -14.52 -9.00
C MET A 160 -2.45 -15.91 -8.67
N TRP A 161 -3.01 -16.58 -7.66
CA TRP A 161 -2.46 -17.84 -7.15
C TRP A 161 -2.21 -18.89 -8.25
N TRP A 162 -3.08 -18.99 -9.26
CA TRP A 162 -2.95 -19.96 -10.36
C TRP A 162 -1.84 -19.60 -11.35
N MET A 163 -1.30 -18.38 -11.27
CA MET A 163 -0.08 -17.97 -11.98
C MET A 163 1.19 -18.41 -11.25
N CYS A 164 1.10 -18.71 -9.95
CA CYS A 164 2.25 -19.12 -9.14
C CYS A 164 2.63 -20.58 -9.41
N LYS A 165 3.94 -20.88 -9.42
CA LYS A 165 4.51 -22.23 -9.63
C LYS A 165 3.95 -23.27 -8.66
N ASN A 166 3.61 -22.85 -7.44
CA ASN A 166 3.15 -23.70 -6.35
C ASN A 166 1.68 -23.46 -5.97
N ASN A 167 0.93 -22.68 -6.75
CA ASN A 167 -0.43 -22.23 -6.43
C ASN A 167 -0.59 -21.42 -5.12
N ASN A 168 0.52 -20.95 -4.52
CA ASN A 168 0.52 -20.23 -3.25
C ASN A 168 0.93 -18.77 -3.49
N PRO A 169 0.04 -17.80 -3.27
CA PRO A 169 0.35 -16.39 -3.49
C PRO A 169 1.22 -15.75 -2.39
N SER A 170 1.58 -16.46 -1.32
CA SER A 170 2.46 -15.95 -0.25
C SER A 170 3.95 -16.01 -0.59
N GLY A 171 4.35 -16.88 -1.54
CA GLY A 171 5.75 -17.03 -1.87
C GLY A 171 6.17 -18.38 -2.42
N SER A 172 7.43 -18.49 -2.86
CA SER A 172 8.06 -19.74 -3.31
C SER A 172 8.53 -20.59 -2.13
N ALA A 173 8.97 -21.82 -2.35
CA ALA A 173 9.44 -22.66 -1.23
C ALA A 173 10.71 -22.08 -0.55
N SER A 174 11.56 -21.38 -1.31
CA SER A 174 12.84 -20.85 -0.83
C SER A 174 12.81 -19.36 -0.45
N GLY A 175 11.74 -18.64 -0.80
CA GLY A 175 11.60 -17.22 -0.51
C GLY A 175 12.37 -16.26 -1.43
N SER A 176 13.31 -16.79 -2.22
CA SER A 176 14.32 -16.01 -2.96
C SER A 176 14.42 -16.37 -4.44
N GLU A 177 13.43 -17.11 -4.95
CA GLU A 177 13.28 -17.43 -6.36
C GLU A 177 11.91 -16.99 -6.85
N ASP A 178 11.81 -16.71 -8.15
CA ASP A 178 10.54 -16.41 -8.81
C ASP A 178 9.45 -17.39 -8.42
N ASN A 179 8.35 -16.88 -7.86
CA ASN A 179 7.17 -17.70 -7.63
C ASN A 179 6.17 -17.61 -8.80
N LEU A 180 6.20 -16.54 -9.59
CA LEU A 180 5.49 -16.46 -10.86
C LEU A 180 6.05 -17.51 -11.85
N ALA A 181 5.17 -18.28 -12.48
CA ALA A 181 5.56 -19.19 -13.55
C ALA A 181 6.09 -18.40 -14.76
N GLN A 182 7.20 -18.84 -15.35
CA GLN A 182 7.89 -18.11 -16.43
C GLN A 182 7.06 -18.00 -17.72
N ASP A 183 6.13 -18.92 -17.91
CA ASP A 183 5.18 -18.94 -19.03
C ASP A 183 3.90 -18.12 -18.75
N ARG A 184 3.87 -17.34 -17.66
CA ARG A 184 2.72 -16.53 -17.22
C ARG A 184 3.08 -15.07 -16.92
N LEU A 185 4.24 -14.60 -17.36
CA LEU A 185 4.68 -13.22 -17.16
C LEU A 185 3.75 -12.22 -17.87
N ASP A 186 3.27 -12.58 -19.05
CA ASP A 186 2.30 -11.82 -19.85
C ASP A 186 0.92 -11.81 -19.20
N GLU A 187 0.48 -12.92 -18.62
CA GLU A 187 -0.77 -12.99 -17.87
C GLU A 187 -0.75 -12.06 -16.64
N HIS A 188 0.35 -12.02 -15.87
CA HIS A 188 0.45 -11.07 -14.74
C HIS A 188 0.39 -9.61 -15.20
N ALA A 189 1.08 -9.28 -16.31
CA ALA A 189 1.00 -7.95 -16.91
C ALA A 189 -0.42 -7.61 -17.39
N LEU A 190 -1.10 -8.56 -18.04
CA LEU A 190 -2.48 -8.44 -18.50
C LEU A 190 -3.43 -8.21 -17.32
N TYR A 191 -3.27 -8.96 -16.23
CA TYR A 191 -4.09 -8.83 -15.03
C TYR A 191 -4.10 -7.40 -14.50
N MET A 192 -2.91 -6.83 -14.31
CA MET A 192 -2.74 -5.48 -13.80
C MET A 192 -3.33 -4.42 -14.74
N ALA A 193 -3.13 -4.57 -16.04
CA ALA A 193 -3.66 -3.63 -17.03
C ALA A 193 -5.19 -3.72 -17.19
N ALA A 194 -5.74 -4.94 -17.21
CA ALA A 194 -7.18 -5.17 -17.29
C ALA A 194 -7.91 -4.67 -16.03
N ALA A 195 -7.32 -4.85 -14.84
CA ALA A 195 -7.84 -4.26 -13.61
C ALA A 195 -7.85 -2.73 -13.70
N ALA A 196 -6.78 -2.09 -14.16
CA ALA A 196 -6.73 -0.64 -14.34
C ALA A 196 -7.79 -0.13 -15.33
N GLU A 197 -7.94 -0.81 -16.47
CA GLU A 197 -8.96 -0.53 -17.48
C GLU A 197 -10.38 -0.65 -16.90
N TYR A 198 -10.67 -1.76 -16.22
CA TYR A 198 -12.01 -2.02 -15.69
C TYR A 198 -12.38 -1.00 -14.61
N PHE A 199 -11.44 -0.64 -13.73
CA PHE A 199 -11.66 0.39 -12.72
C PHE A 199 -11.96 1.75 -13.34
N LYS A 200 -11.24 2.12 -14.41
CA LYS A 200 -11.48 3.36 -15.15
C LYS A 200 -12.88 3.38 -15.75
N ASN A 201 -13.27 2.31 -16.44
CA ASN A 201 -14.49 2.26 -17.24
C ASN A 201 -15.76 2.01 -16.41
N ASN A 202 -15.67 1.19 -15.37
CA ASN A 202 -16.84 0.68 -14.64
C ASN A 202 -16.94 1.21 -13.21
N PHE A 203 -15.82 1.50 -12.57
CA PHE A 203 -15.79 2.08 -11.22
C PHE A 203 -15.46 3.58 -11.24
N GLY A 204 -15.14 4.14 -12.41
CA GLY A 204 -14.78 5.54 -12.56
C GLY A 204 -13.49 5.93 -11.85
N VAL A 205 -12.60 4.99 -11.48
CA VAL A 205 -11.29 5.32 -10.89
C VAL A 205 -10.22 5.13 -11.94
N SER A 206 -9.59 6.24 -12.36
CA SER A 206 -8.41 6.19 -13.20
C SER A 206 -7.16 6.16 -12.32
N PHE A 207 -6.40 5.07 -12.40
CA PHE A 207 -5.11 5.00 -11.74
C PHE A 207 -4.13 5.98 -12.38
N THR A 208 -3.27 6.57 -11.56
CA THR A 208 -2.12 7.40 -11.95
C THR A 208 -0.90 6.52 -12.21
N THR A 209 -0.77 5.43 -11.47
CA THR A 209 0.33 4.47 -11.56
C THR A 209 -0.19 3.04 -11.41
N VAL A 210 0.51 2.10 -12.05
CA VAL A 210 0.27 0.66 -11.95
C VAL A 210 1.63 0.00 -11.67
N ASP A 211 1.78 -0.58 -10.48
CA ASP A 211 3.01 -1.28 -10.04
C ASP A 211 2.74 -2.78 -9.91
N PRO A 212 3.30 -3.64 -10.79
CA PRO A 212 3.02 -5.07 -10.76
C PRO A 212 3.76 -5.80 -9.63
N PHE A 213 4.49 -5.10 -8.75
CA PHE A 213 5.35 -5.71 -7.75
C PHE A 213 5.17 -5.13 -6.34
N ASN A 214 5.61 -5.91 -5.35
CA ASN A 214 5.87 -5.44 -3.99
C ASN A 214 7.17 -6.07 -3.48
N GLU A 215 8.15 -5.23 -3.12
CA GLU A 215 9.48 -5.65 -2.63
C GLU A 215 10.08 -6.82 -3.44
N PRO A 216 10.20 -6.73 -4.78
CA PRO A 216 10.36 -7.89 -5.64
C PRO A 216 11.67 -8.68 -5.44
N ILE A 217 12.74 -8.06 -4.95
CA ILE A 217 14.03 -8.74 -4.77
C ILE A 217 14.18 -9.38 -3.39
N ALA A 218 13.20 -9.22 -2.52
CA ALA A 218 13.24 -9.73 -1.15
C ALA A 218 13.39 -11.25 -1.12
N GLY A 219 14.23 -11.75 -0.21
CA GLY A 219 14.47 -13.19 -0.02
C GLY A 219 13.58 -13.85 1.03
N TRP A 220 12.52 -13.16 1.48
CA TRP A 220 11.60 -13.62 2.53
C TRP A 220 10.20 -13.94 2.02
N TRP A 221 9.97 -13.93 0.70
CA TRP A 221 8.67 -14.27 0.11
C TRP A 221 8.50 -15.78 -0.01
N ASP A 222 8.48 -16.46 1.14
CA ASP A 222 8.33 -17.92 1.21
C ASP A 222 6.86 -18.39 1.32
N ALA A 223 6.61 -19.66 1.00
CA ALA A 223 5.27 -20.25 0.97
C ALA A 223 4.58 -20.28 2.34
N ASP A 224 5.32 -20.12 3.44
CA ASP A 224 4.80 -20.06 4.80
C ASP A 224 4.69 -18.61 5.30
N ASN A 225 4.84 -17.61 4.44
CA ASN A 225 4.75 -16.21 4.83
C ASN A 225 3.32 -15.83 5.28
N ASN A 226 3.20 -14.79 6.11
CA ASN A 226 1.95 -14.37 6.73
C ASN A 226 1.16 -13.34 5.91
N GLN A 227 1.47 -13.19 4.62
CA GLN A 227 0.85 -12.26 3.67
C GLN A 227 1.09 -12.73 2.23
N GLU A 228 0.38 -12.14 1.27
CA GLU A 228 0.69 -12.26 -0.16
C GLU A 228 2.10 -11.69 -0.44
N GLY A 229 2.85 -12.34 -1.33
CA GLY A 229 4.19 -11.91 -1.72
C GLY A 229 4.78 -12.76 -2.84
N CYS A 230 5.65 -12.16 -3.64
CA CYS A 230 6.36 -12.87 -4.70
C CYS A 230 7.75 -12.27 -4.91
N HIS A 231 8.78 -13.11 -4.85
CA HIS A 231 10.08 -12.73 -5.39
C HIS A 231 10.00 -12.65 -6.92
N PHE A 232 10.66 -11.64 -7.48
CA PHE A 232 10.89 -11.46 -8.90
C PHE A 232 12.37 -11.17 -9.14
N ASP A 233 13.04 -12.04 -9.87
CA ASP A 233 14.35 -11.81 -10.41
C ASP A 233 14.35 -10.55 -11.28
N ARG A 234 15.50 -9.87 -11.35
CA ARG A 234 15.64 -8.64 -12.15
C ARG A 234 15.28 -8.85 -13.62
N SER A 235 15.55 -10.04 -14.17
CA SER A 235 15.16 -10.42 -15.53
C SER A 235 13.66 -10.52 -15.71
N SER A 236 12.94 -11.04 -14.71
CA SER A 236 11.48 -11.16 -14.71
C SER A 236 10.84 -9.79 -14.56
N GLN A 237 11.36 -8.95 -13.65
CA GLN A 237 10.95 -7.56 -13.53
C GLN A 237 11.07 -6.80 -14.86
N ALA A 238 12.22 -6.90 -15.54
CA ALA A 238 12.45 -6.22 -16.81
C ALA A 238 11.46 -6.64 -17.91
N GLN A 239 11.12 -7.94 -17.98
CA GLN A 239 10.15 -8.46 -18.94
C GLN A 239 8.73 -7.98 -18.63
N ILE A 240 8.29 -8.14 -17.38
CA ILE A 240 6.94 -7.75 -16.94
C ILE A 240 6.71 -6.26 -17.14
N ILE A 241 7.69 -5.39 -16.87
CA ILE A 241 7.55 -3.93 -17.10
C ILE A 241 7.25 -3.63 -18.58
N GLY A 242 7.96 -4.29 -19.51
CA GLY A 242 7.72 -4.12 -20.94
C GLY A 242 6.35 -4.63 -21.37
N LEU A 243 5.96 -5.82 -20.90
CA LEU A 243 4.65 -6.43 -21.17
C LEU A 243 3.51 -5.55 -20.63
N LEU A 244 3.64 -5.09 -19.37
CA LEU A 244 2.67 -4.23 -18.72
C LEU A 244 2.48 -2.91 -19.48
N ARG A 245 3.57 -2.27 -19.92
CA ARG A 245 3.46 -1.06 -20.73
C ARG A 245 2.66 -1.29 -22.01
N GLY A 246 2.93 -2.40 -22.70
CA GLY A 246 2.20 -2.78 -23.92
C GLY A 246 0.70 -3.01 -23.68
N GLU A 247 0.35 -3.72 -22.61
CA GLU A 247 -1.04 -3.97 -22.22
C GLU A 247 -1.78 -2.68 -21.80
N LEU A 248 -1.11 -1.79 -21.06
CA LEU A 248 -1.70 -0.51 -20.65
C LEU A 248 -1.98 0.39 -21.86
N ASP A 249 -1.05 0.44 -22.82
CA ASP A 249 -1.20 1.22 -24.05
C ASP A 249 -2.34 0.70 -24.93
N SER A 250 -2.41 -0.63 -25.13
CA SER A 250 -3.42 -1.24 -26.01
C SER A 250 -4.85 -1.07 -25.48
N ARG A 251 -5.01 -1.00 -24.16
CA ARG A 251 -6.29 -0.83 -23.46
C ARG A 251 -6.66 0.63 -23.20
N GLY A 252 -5.71 1.56 -23.36
CA GLY A 252 -5.90 2.95 -22.92
C GLY A 252 -6.18 3.06 -21.42
N ALA A 253 -5.57 2.18 -20.62
CA ALA A 253 -5.78 2.09 -19.17
C ALA A 253 -5.06 3.21 -18.40
N LEU A 254 -3.96 3.72 -18.97
CA LEU A 254 -3.15 4.84 -18.49
C LEU A 254 -2.83 5.80 -19.64
#